data_AF-A0A0F9HRT6-F1
#
_entry.id   AF-A0A0F9HRT6-F1
#
_cell.length_a   1.000
_cell.length_b   1.000
_cell.length_c   1.000
_cell.angle_alpha   90.00
_cell.angle_beta   90.00
_cell.angle_gamma   90.00
#
_symmetry.space_group_name_H-M   'P 1'
#
loop_
_entity.id
_entity.type
_entity.pdbx_description
1 polymer ?
#
loop_
_entity_poly.entity_id
_entity_poly.type
_entity_poly.pdbx_seq_one_letter_code
_entity_poly.pdbx_strand_id
1 'polypeptide(L)'
;MHTYSFDGAIVPSVTDICDEIPIAYGERASARGQAIHHATLALDLDAYHPDDYPAFVDPHIVVYKQFLATHRCRWTRLEQPRVSPAGFGGTADRLGLIDRLEKVLDIKSGVFAKWHAWQTAGYDLLHDDLPPRVRGRVALYLSPTRYRYLTHSNRRDYAEFIDRARARGVRL
;
A
#
# COMPACT_ATOMS: atom_id res chain seq x y z
N MET A 1 3.37 7.46 -11.25
CA MET A 1 4.52 6.63 -10.82
C MET A 1 5.39 7.51 -9.94
N HIS A 2 5.74 7.05 -8.73
CA HIS A 2 6.61 7.82 -7.83
C HIS A 2 8.07 7.46 -8.13
N THR A 3 8.93 8.47 -8.23
CA THR A 3 10.38 8.27 -8.39
C THR A 3 11.04 8.38 -7.03
N TYR A 4 11.90 7.41 -6.70
CA TYR A 4 12.66 7.37 -5.45
C TYR A 4 14.15 7.46 -5.76
N SER A 5 14.92 8.10 -4.89
CA SER A 5 16.37 8.19 -5.01
C SER A 5 17.09 7.88 -3.69
N PHE A 6 18.26 7.25 -3.81
CA PHE A 6 19.18 6.96 -2.70
C PHE A 6 20.59 7.33 -3.15
N ASP A 7 21.33 8.10 -2.35
CA ASP A 7 22.70 8.56 -2.66
C ASP A 7 22.87 9.13 -4.09
N GLY A 8 21.86 9.89 -4.55
CA GLY A 8 21.86 10.52 -5.88
C GLY A 8 21.50 9.59 -7.06
N ALA A 9 21.28 8.29 -6.82
CA ALA A 9 20.83 7.34 -7.83
C ALA A 9 19.32 7.09 -7.74
N ILE A 10 18.66 6.93 -8.89
CA ILE A 10 17.25 6.46 -8.93
C ILE A 10 17.24 4.99 -8.53
N VAL A 11 16.36 4.64 -7.59
CA VAL A 11 16.18 3.26 -7.10
C VAL A 11 14.81 2.71 -7.52
N PRO A 12 14.68 1.40 -7.77
CA PRO A 12 13.39 0.80 -8.10
C PRO A 12 12.41 0.95 -6.93
N SER A 13 11.14 1.19 -7.23
CA SER A 13 10.09 1.18 -6.21
C SER A 13 9.65 -0.26 -5.87
N VAL A 14 9.03 -0.47 -4.71
CA VAL A 14 8.37 -1.75 -4.34
C VAL A 14 7.41 -2.20 -5.44
N THR A 15 6.68 -1.25 -6.02
CA THR A 15 5.74 -1.46 -7.13
C THR A 15 6.47 -1.92 -8.39
N ASP A 16 7.58 -1.28 -8.75
CA ASP A 16 8.42 -1.69 -9.90
C ASP A 16 9.01 -3.09 -9.71
N ILE A 17 9.39 -3.43 -8.48
CA ILE A 17 9.95 -4.75 -8.13
C ILE A 17 8.94 -5.87 -8.33
N CYS A 18 7.65 -5.61 -8.11
CA CYS A 18 6.61 -6.63 -8.20
C CYS A 18 6.31 -7.06 -9.65
N ASP A 19 6.63 -6.24 -10.65
CA ASP A 19 6.71 -6.53 -12.10
C ASP A 19 5.58 -7.35 -12.76
N GLU A 20 4.41 -7.36 -12.14
CA GLU A 20 3.20 -7.99 -12.68
C GLU A 20 2.03 -7.01 -12.70
N ILE A 21 2.31 -5.71 -12.77
CA ILE A 21 1.29 -4.71 -13.04
C ILE A 21 1.14 -4.70 -14.56
N PRO A 22 0.16 -5.41 -15.15
CA PRO A 22 -0.03 -5.36 -16.58
C PRO A 22 -0.19 -3.90 -16.99
N ILE A 23 0.53 -3.53 -18.05
CA ILE A 23 0.41 -2.24 -18.75
C ILE A 23 -1.07 -1.93 -19.12
N ALA A 24 -1.94 -2.95 -19.11
CA ALA A 24 -3.38 -2.88 -19.31
C ALA A 24 -4.19 -2.18 -18.18
N TYR A 25 -3.59 -1.79 -17.05
CA TYR A 25 -4.21 -0.82 -16.16
C TYR A 25 -4.15 0.57 -16.81
N GLY A 26 -5.08 0.83 -17.74
CA GLY A 26 -5.14 2.09 -18.47
C GLY A 26 -5.19 3.30 -17.53
N GLU A 27 -4.78 4.46 -18.04
CA GLU A 27 -4.66 5.72 -17.27
C GLU A 27 -5.88 6.03 -16.40
N ARG A 28 -7.09 5.71 -16.90
CA ARG A 28 -8.36 5.88 -16.17
C ARG A 28 -8.47 5.00 -14.92
N ALA A 29 -8.00 3.75 -14.96
CA ALA A 29 -8.01 2.86 -13.79
C ALA A 29 -7.00 3.34 -12.74
N SER A 30 -5.85 3.85 -13.20
CA SER A 30 -4.83 4.47 -12.34
C SER A 30 -5.35 5.74 -11.66
N ALA A 31 -5.96 6.67 -12.41
CA ALA A 31 -6.54 7.90 -11.88
C ALA A 31 -7.69 7.64 -10.90
N ARG A 32 -8.55 6.65 -11.19
CA ARG A 32 -9.62 6.21 -10.28
C ARG A 32 -9.06 5.73 -8.94
N GLY A 33 -8.03 4.88 -8.97
CA GLY A 33 -7.36 4.39 -7.78
C GLY A 33 -6.73 5.54 -6.98
N GLN A 34 -5.99 6.42 -7.64
CA GLN A 34 -5.35 7.57 -7.00
C GLN A 34 -6.34 8.49 -6.28
N ALA A 35 -7.49 8.78 -6.90
CA ALA A 35 -8.54 9.58 -6.26
C ALA A 35 -9.07 8.92 -4.97
N ILE A 36 -9.22 7.58 -4.96
CA ILE A 36 -9.65 6.84 -3.78
C ILE A 36 -8.56 6.84 -2.70
N HIS A 37 -7.29 6.63 -3.04
CA HIS A 37 -6.18 6.71 -2.08
C HIS A 37 -6.09 8.12 -1.46
N HIS A 38 -6.16 9.16 -2.29
CA HIS A 38 -6.11 10.54 -1.81
C HIS A 38 -7.30 10.87 -0.89
N ALA A 39 -8.51 10.45 -1.25
CA ALA A 39 -9.70 10.69 -0.42
C ALA A 39 -9.64 9.93 0.92
N THR A 40 -9.16 8.69 0.93
CA THR A 40 -8.96 7.95 2.18
C THR A 40 -7.87 8.58 3.04
N LEU A 41 -6.80 9.11 2.43
CA LEU A 41 -5.75 9.85 3.14
C LEU A 41 -6.31 11.11 3.78
N ALA A 42 -7.06 11.91 3.02
CA ALA A 42 -7.71 13.10 3.54
C ALA A 42 -8.66 12.75 4.69
N LEU A 43 -9.35 11.60 4.63
CA LEU A 43 -10.21 11.16 5.73
C LEU A 43 -9.40 10.83 6.99
N ASP A 44 -8.27 10.11 6.86
CA ASP A 44 -7.40 9.77 8.00
C ASP A 44 -6.71 11.01 8.62
N LEU A 45 -6.61 12.10 7.86
CA LEU A 45 -6.06 13.39 8.30
C LEU A 45 -7.14 14.37 8.79
N ASP A 46 -8.39 13.93 8.94
CA ASP A 46 -9.55 14.78 9.29
C ASP A 46 -9.74 15.99 8.34
N ALA A 47 -9.35 15.83 7.07
CA ALA A 47 -9.36 16.86 6.04
C ALA A 47 -10.22 16.50 4.80
N TYR A 48 -11.01 15.42 4.85
CA TYR A 48 -11.83 15.01 3.72
C TYR A 48 -13.08 15.89 3.56
N HIS A 49 -13.23 16.46 2.36
CA HIS A 49 -14.46 17.11 1.91
C HIS A 49 -14.97 16.45 0.61
N PRO A 50 -16.25 16.06 0.50
CA PRO A 50 -16.77 15.36 -0.69
C PRO A 50 -16.58 16.13 -2.00
N ASP A 51 -16.76 17.46 -1.96
CA ASP A 51 -16.69 18.32 -3.15
C ASP A 51 -15.28 18.41 -3.78
N ASP A 52 -14.23 17.96 -3.06
CA ASP A 52 -12.86 17.93 -3.57
C ASP A 52 -12.62 16.73 -4.50
N TYR A 53 -13.55 15.78 -4.58
CA TYR A 53 -13.39 14.51 -5.28
C TYR A 53 -14.49 14.24 -6.30
N PRO A 54 -14.22 13.45 -7.35
CA PRO A 54 -15.26 12.99 -8.25
C PRO A 54 -16.31 12.14 -7.51
N ALA A 55 -17.59 12.31 -7.83
CA ALA A 55 -18.72 11.65 -7.17
C ALA A 55 -18.64 10.11 -7.07
N PHE A 56 -17.85 9.43 -7.93
CA PHE A 56 -17.65 7.98 -7.82
C PHE A 56 -16.85 7.56 -6.58
N VAL A 57 -16.14 8.48 -5.93
CA VAL A 57 -15.27 8.23 -4.77
C VAL A 57 -16.11 8.02 -3.51
N ASP A 58 -17.20 8.77 -3.34
CA ASP A 58 -18.00 8.79 -2.11
C ASP A 58 -18.46 7.41 -1.62
N PRO A 59 -18.96 6.50 -2.48
CA PRO A 59 -19.33 5.16 -2.03
C PRO A 59 -18.14 4.37 -1.44
N HIS A 60 -16.92 4.58 -1.94
CA HIS A 60 -15.72 3.94 -1.40
C HIS A 60 -15.34 4.54 -0.04
N ILE A 61 -15.56 5.84 0.16
CA ILE A 61 -15.32 6.51 1.44
C ILE A 61 -16.33 6.06 2.49
N VAL A 62 -17.60 5.88 2.13
CA VAL A 62 -18.61 5.29 3.01
C VAL A 62 -18.15 3.90 3.48
N VAL A 63 -17.69 3.07 2.56
CA VAL A 63 -17.18 1.73 2.86
C VAL A 63 -15.89 1.78 3.70
N TYR A 64 -15.00 2.73 3.45
CA TYR A 64 -13.79 2.92 4.26
C TYR A 64 -14.12 3.36 5.70
N LYS A 65 -15.11 4.24 5.87
CA LYS A 65 -15.65 4.61 7.20
C LYS A 65 -16.21 3.40 7.94
N GLN A 66 -16.89 2.48 7.26
CA GLN A 66 -17.36 1.23 7.87
C GLN A 66 -16.20 0.36 8.37
N PHE A 67 -15.12 0.27 7.59
CA PHE A 67 -13.90 -0.41 8.02
C PHE A 67 -13.31 0.24 9.29
N LEU A 68 -13.16 1.58 9.30
CA LEU A 68 -12.66 2.32 10.47
C LEU A 68 -13.58 2.23 11.70
N ALA A 69 -14.89 2.10 11.50
CA ALA A 69 -15.85 1.90 12.60
C ALA A 69 -15.79 0.47 13.17
N THR A 70 -15.40 -0.51 12.35
CA THR A 70 -15.33 -1.93 12.73
C THR A 70 -13.99 -2.28 13.38
N HIS A 71 -12.91 -1.63 12.95
CA HIS A 71 -11.55 -1.90 13.41
C HIS A 71 -10.96 -0.73 14.18
N ARG A 72 -10.23 -1.02 15.26
CA ARG A 72 -9.52 0.02 16.02
C ARG A 72 -8.21 0.37 15.31
N CYS A 73 -8.30 1.25 14.33
CA CYS A 73 -7.16 1.74 13.56
C CYS A 73 -6.47 2.92 14.25
N ARG A 74 -5.13 2.90 14.29
CA ARG A 74 -4.27 4.02 14.71
C ARG A 74 -3.03 4.05 13.83
N TRP A 75 -2.99 5.01 12.91
CA TRP A 75 -1.90 5.13 11.96
C TRP A 75 -0.71 5.87 12.57
N THR A 76 0.48 5.32 12.40
CA THR A 76 1.76 5.96 12.77
C THR A 76 2.42 6.60 11.55
N ARG A 77 2.13 6.11 10.34
CA ARG A 77 2.54 6.70 9.06
C ARG A 77 1.41 6.60 8.04
N LEU A 78 1.25 7.67 7.26
CA LEU A 78 0.26 7.82 6.20
C LEU A 78 1.00 8.28 4.94
N GLU A 79 0.96 7.49 3.86
CA GLU A 79 1.50 7.87 2.54
C GLU A 79 2.91 8.50 2.62
N GLN A 80 3.77 7.96 3.50
CA GLN A 80 5.09 8.52 3.76
C GLN A 80 6.16 7.79 2.91
N PRO A 81 6.82 8.49 1.96
CA PRO A 81 7.87 7.89 1.16
C PRO A 81 9.04 7.40 2.02
N ARG A 82 9.57 6.23 1.67
CA ARG A 82 10.76 5.64 2.29
C ARG A 82 11.69 5.08 1.25
N VAL A 83 12.96 5.05 1.61
CA VAL A 83 14.05 4.49 0.82
C VAL A 83 14.91 3.66 1.75
N SER A 84 15.20 2.44 1.33
CA SER A 84 16.06 1.52 2.05
C SER A 84 17.52 1.69 1.61
N PRO A 85 18.50 1.58 2.52
CA PRO A 85 19.92 1.46 2.17
C PRO A 85 20.24 0.24 1.27
N ALA A 86 19.34 -0.74 1.21
CA ALA A 86 19.41 -1.86 0.27
C ALA A 86 19.23 -1.42 -1.20
N GLY A 87 18.79 -0.18 -1.46
CA GLY A 87 18.69 0.38 -2.81
C GLY A 87 17.32 0.19 -3.46
N PHE A 88 16.24 0.34 -2.70
CA PHE A 88 14.87 0.38 -3.22
C PHE A 88 14.01 1.35 -2.40
N GLY A 89 12.92 1.86 -2.98
CA GLY A 89 12.03 2.81 -2.33
C GLY A 89 10.55 2.42 -2.42
N GLY A 90 9.69 3.13 -1.72
CA GLY A 90 8.25 2.87 -1.75
C GLY A 90 7.47 3.78 -0.82
N THR A 91 6.16 3.78 -1.01
CA THR A 91 5.21 4.48 -0.15
C THR A 91 4.10 3.50 0.17
N ALA A 92 4.07 3.02 1.41
CA ALA A 92 2.94 2.26 1.90
C ALA A 92 1.78 3.23 2.17
N ASP A 93 0.54 2.82 1.86
CA ASP A 93 -0.61 3.69 2.10
C ASP A 93 -0.72 3.98 3.60
N ARG A 94 -0.68 2.93 4.43
CA ARG A 94 -0.83 3.02 5.88
C ARG A 94 0.14 2.11 6.62
N LEU A 95 0.71 2.62 7.70
CA LEU A 95 1.45 1.86 8.70
C LEU A 95 0.94 2.22 10.10
N GLY A 96 0.74 1.23 10.96
CA GLY A 96 0.32 1.44 12.34
C GLY A 96 -0.49 0.29 12.90
N LEU A 97 -1.28 0.56 13.94
CA LEU A 97 -2.05 -0.46 14.64
C LEU A 97 -3.42 -0.67 14.01
N ILE A 98 -3.79 -1.93 13.79
CA ILE A 98 -5.18 -2.37 13.55
C ILE A 98 -5.50 -3.41 14.60
N ASP A 99 -6.50 -3.14 15.43
CA ASP A 99 -6.91 -4.02 16.54
C ASP A 99 -5.73 -4.39 17.46
N ARG A 100 -4.91 -3.37 17.79
CA ARG A 100 -3.70 -3.44 18.64
C ARG A 100 -2.53 -4.25 18.07
N LEU A 101 -2.60 -4.64 16.81
CA LEU A 101 -1.50 -5.32 16.12
C LEU A 101 -0.86 -4.40 15.10
N GLU A 102 0.47 -4.37 15.05
CA GLU A 102 1.22 -3.62 14.04
C GLU A 102 0.97 -4.17 12.65
N LYS A 103 0.56 -3.31 11.72
CA LYS A 103 0.23 -3.64 10.35
C LYS A 103 0.85 -2.67 9.35
N VAL A 104 1.21 -3.22 8.21
CA VAL A 104 1.27 -2.47 6.95
C VAL A 104 0.00 -2.78 6.16
N LEU A 105 -0.70 -1.73 5.73
CA LEU A 105 -1.94 -1.84 4.98
C LEU A 105 -1.80 -1.13 3.63
N ASP A 106 -2.27 -1.83 2.60
CA ASP A 106 -2.30 -1.39 1.21
C ASP A 106 -3.77 -1.43 0.72
N ILE A 107 -4.31 -0.28 0.34
CA ILE A 107 -5.66 -0.05 -0.16
C ILE A 107 -5.70 -0.42 -1.64
N LYS A 108 -6.80 -1.06 -2.06
CA LYS A 108 -7.00 -1.50 -3.44
C LYS A 108 -8.45 -1.23 -3.85
N SER A 109 -8.66 -0.56 -4.97
CA SER A 109 -10.01 -0.34 -5.54
C SER A 109 -10.33 -1.26 -6.74
N GLY A 110 -9.46 -2.25 -7.00
CA GLY A 110 -9.51 -3.15 -8.14
C GLY A 110 -9.62 -4.63 -7.75
N VAL A 111 -9.39 -5.50 -8.73
CA VAL A 111 -9.44 -6.96 -8.54
C VAL A 111 -8.22 -7.42 -7.75
N PHE A 112 -8.37 -8.55 -7.05
CA PHE A 112 -7.25 -9.27 -6.45
C PHE A 112 -6.15 -9.57 -7.49
N ALA A 113 -4.91 -9.31 -7.14
CA ALA A 113 -3.75 -9.83 -7.86
C ALA A 113 -2.73 -10.39 -6.87
N LYS A 114 -2.08 -11.50 -7.25
CA LYS A 114 -1.14 -12.23 -6.38
C LYS A 114 0.00 -11.33 -5.89
N TRP A 115 0.49 -10.45 -6.75
CA TRP A 115 1.59 -9.54 -6.44
C TRP A 115 1.27 -8.50 -5.36
N HIS A 116 0.01 -8.28 -4.99
CA HIS A 116 -0.34 -7.43 -3.83
C HIS A 116 0.28 -7.96 -2.53
N ALA A 117 0.42 -9.29 -2.42
CA ALA A 117 1.09 -9.91 -1.29
C ALA A 117 2.59 -9.60 -1.26
N TRP A 118 3.25 -9.61 -2.41
CA TRP A 118 4.66 -9.21 -2.53
C TRP A 118 4.85 -7.73 -2.23
N GLN A 119 3.94 -6.87 -2.69
CA GLN A 119 4.00 -5.43 -2.43
C GLN A 119 3.98 -5.14 -0.92
N THR A 120 3.03 -5.71 -0.18
CA THR A 120 3.00 -5.57 1.28
C THR A 120 4.22 -6.20 1.99
N ALA A 121 4.84 -7.23 1.41
CA ALA A 121 6.10 -7.79 1.93
C ALA A 121 7.27 -6.82 1.72
N GLY A 122 7.35 -6.20 0.54
CA GLY A 122 8.34 -5.17 0.24
C GLY A 122 8.20 -3.94 1.14
N TYR A 123 6.97 -3.49 1.40
CA TYR A 123 6.75 -2.41 2.35
C TYR A 123 7.18 -2.78 3.78
N ASP A 124 6.87 -3.98 4.29
CA ASP A 124 7.34 -4.37 5.62
C ASP A 124 8.89 -4.42 5.70
N LEU A 125 9.56 -4.88 4.63
CA LEU A 125 11.03 -4.86 4.54
C LEU A 125 11.63 -3.46 4.40
N LEU A 126 10.85 -2.49 3.88
CA LEU A 126 11.27 -1.10 3.68
C LEU A 126 11.29 -0.31 5.00
N HIS A 127 10.49 -0.71 5.98
CA HIS A 127 10.32 0.01 7.26
C HIS A 127 11.13 -0.65 8.38
N ASP A 128 12.13 0.07 8.89
CA ASP A 128 13.11 -0.39 9.89
C ASP A 128 12.74 -0.10 11.35
N ASP A 129 11.59 0.55 11.61
CA ASP A 129 11.12 0.85 12.97
C ASP A 129 10.76 -0.39 13.81
N LEU A 130 10.66 -1.57 13.18
CA LEU A 130 10.46 -2.86 13.82
C LEU A 130 11.32 -3.92 13.12
N PRO A 131 11.65 -5.04 13.80
CA PRO A 131 12.31 -6.16 13.14
C PRO A 131 11.49 -6.63 11.92
N PRO A 132 12.14 -7.00 10.80
CA PRO A 132 11.45 -7.49 9.63
C PRO A 132 10.51 -8.65 9.95
N ARG A 133 9.35 -8.72 9.27
CA ARG A 133 8.37 -9.81 9.36
C ARG A 133 7.61 -9.88 10.69
N VAL A 134 7.72 -8.84 11.53
CA VAL A 134 6.91 -8.68 12.74
C VAL A 134 5.56 -8.05 12.43
N ARG A 135 5.51 -7.08 11.51
CA ARG A 135 4.24 -6.44 11.15
C ARG A 135 3.36 -7.42 10.38
N GLY A 136 2.07 -7.43 10.71
CA GLY A 136 1.09 -8.10 9.88
C GLY A 136 0.92 -7.36 8.55
N ARG A 137 0.71 -8.09 7.46
CA ARG A 137 0.53 -7.52 6.12
C ARG A 137 -0.91 -7.65 5.69
N VAL A 138 -1.50 -6.57 5.18
CA VAL A 138 -2.92 -6.52 4.85
C VAL A 138 -3.13 -5.78 3.53
N ALA A 139 -4.03 -6.32 2.70
CA ALA A 139 -4.67 -5.55 1.63
C ALA A 139 -6.14 -5.27 1.97
N LEU A 140 -6.55 -4.00 1.85
CA LEU A 140 -7.93 -3.56 2.03
C LEU A 140 -8.55 -3.27 0.66
N TYR A 141 -9.39 -4.18 0.18
CA TYR A 141 -10.09 -3.99 -1.09
C TYR A 141 -11.37 -3.19 -0.86
N LEU A 142 -11.50 -2.04 -1.50
CA LEU A 142 -12.68 -1.18 -1.45
C LEU A 142 -13.47 -1.30 -2.75
N SER A 143 -14.73 -1.74 -2.65
CA SER A 143 -15.72 -1.54 -3.71
C SER A 143 -16.70 -0.43 -3.30
N PRO A 144 -17.58 0.03 -4.20
CA PRO A 144 -18.62 1.00 -3.85
C PRO A 144 -19.61 0.52 -2.78
N THR A 145 -19.67 -0.78 -2.49
CA THR A 145 -20.73 -1.37 -1.64
C THR A 145 -20.21 -2.18 -0.46
N ARG A 146 -18.93 -2.59 -0.47
CA ARG A 146 -18.32 -3.38 0.61
C ARG A 146 -16.81 -3.26 0.60
N TYR A 147 -16.20 -3.56 1.74
CA TYR A 147 -14.76 -3.79 1.81
C TYR A 147 -14.46 -5.29 1.95
N ARG A 148 -13.24 -5.67 1.58
CA ARG A 148 -12.66 -6.97 1.93
C ARG A 148 -11.29 -6.76 2.56
N TYR A 149 -11.18 -7.13 3.82
CA TYR A 149 -9.93 -7.16 4.57
C TYR A 149 -9.22 -8.49 4.33
N LEU A 150 -8.06 -8.47 3.65
CA LEU A 150 -7.30 -9.67 3.33
C LEU A 150 -5.94 -9.63 4.02
N THR A 151 -5.67 -10.62 4.89
CA THR A 151 -4.35 -10.78 5.51
C THR A 151 -3.42 -11.57 4.60
N HIS A 152 -2.19 -11.09 4.42
CA HIS A 152 -1.13 -11.80 3.72
C HIS A 152 -0.22 -12.51 4.75
N SER A 153 -0.50 -13.78 5.01
CA SER A 153 0.21 -14.59 6.03
C SER A 153 1.31 -15.49 5.46
N ASN A 154 1.36 -15.68 4.13
CA ASN A 154 2.33 -16.57 3.50
C ASN A 154 3.75 -16.02 3.61
N ARG A 155 4.62 -16.72 4.35
CA ARG A 155 6.02 -16.29 4.53
C ARG A 155 6.85 -16.34 3.25
N ARG A 156 6.42 -17.11 2.24
CA ARG A 156 7.09 -17.17 0.93
C ARG A 156 6.99 -15.87 0.15
N ASP A 157 6.00 -15.01 0.45
CA ASP A 157 5.85 -13.71 -0.22
C ASP A 157 7.10 -12.84 -0.06
N TYR A 158 7.77 -12.90 1.10
CA TYR A 158 9.04 -12.20 1.34
C TYR A 158 10.16 -12.74 0.45
N ALA A 159 10.27 -14.07 0.31
CA ALA A 159 11.29 -14.67 -0.53
C ALA A 159 11.04 -14.31 -2.00
N GLU A 160 9.79 -14.41 -2.46
CA GLU A 160 9.39 -14.04 -3.82
C GLU A 160 9.66 -12.56 -4.13
N PHE A 161 9.45 -11.65 -3.15
CA PHE A 161 9.83 -10.24 -3.28
C PHE A 161 11.36 -10.03 -3.32
N ILE A 162 12.11 -10.66 -2.41
CA ILE A 162 13.57 -10.55 -2.33
C ILE A 162 14.23 -11.04 -3.63
N ASP A 163 13.78 -12.18 -4.17
CA ASP A 163 14.32 -12.72 -5.42
C ASP A 163 14.12 -11.74 -6.59
N ARG A 164 12.95 -11.10 -6.66
CA ARG A 164 12.65 -10.05 -7.65
C ARG A 164 13.47 -8.78 -7.45
N ALA A 165 13.67 -8.38 -6.20
CA ALA A 165 14.48 -7.22 -5.87
C ALA A 165 15.94 -7.44 -6.27
N ARG A 166 16.49 -8.62 -5.99
CA ARG A 166 17.85 -9.02 -6.40
C ARG A 166 18.01 -9.06 -7.90
N ALA A 167 17.01 -9.55 -8.63
CA ALA A 167 17.00 -9.51 -10.10
C ALA A 167 17.06 -8.08 -10.67
N ARG A 168 16.72 -7.06 -9.86
CA ARG A 168 16.82 -5.63 -10.20
C ARG A 168 18.05 -4.93 -9.59
N GLY A 169 18.99 -5.67 -9.02
CA GLY A 169 20.21 -5.12 -8.43
C GLY A 169 20.04 -4.55 -7.01
N VAL A 170 18.91 -4.81 -6.34
CA VAL A 170 18.70 -4.43 -4.93
C VAL A 170 19.48 -5.37 -4.01
N ARG A 171 20.13 -4.81 -2.99
CA ARG A 171 21.00 -5.51 -2.03
C ARG A 171 20.24 -5.94 -0.76
N LEU A 172 19.23 -6.79 -0.93
CA LEU A 172 18.40 -7.40 0.15
C LEU A 172 18.87 -8.80 0.56
#